data_AF-A0A8C3QWT0-F1
#
_entry.id   AF-A0A8C3QWT0-F1
#
_cell.length_a   1.000
_cell.length_b   1.000
_cell.length_c   1.000
_cell.angle_alpha   90.00
_cell.angle_beta   90.00
_cell.angle_gamma   90.00
#
_symmetry.space_group_name_H-M   'P 1'
#
loop_
_entity.id
_entity.type
_entity.pdbx_description
1 polymer ?
#
loop_
_entity_poly.entity_id
_entity_poly.type
_entity_poly.pdbx_seq_one_letter_code
_entity_poly.pdbx_strand_id
1 'polypeptide(L)'
;IPSQCLFSHFFRLLTALTFFFVVSALEQSPDMVIKEGQSVNLECSKKKSSYLYMYWYMLPSQKNSSLTQLVYAYQGAKAEVEKGFEGHFKSSDIKGDSITLSIEHAFLNDSGTYYLGS
;
A
#
# COMPACT_ATOMS: atom_id res chain seq x y z
N ILE A 1 -11.43 -3.70 -2.87
CA ILE A 1 -10.95 -2.38 -3.36
C ILE A 1 -9.63 -2.13 -2.66
N PRO A 2 -8.51 -1.94 -3.38
CA PRO A 2 -7.22 -1.67 -2.76
C PRO A 2 -7.29 -0.39 -1.94
N SER A 3 -6.83 -0.42 -0.69
CA SER A 3 -6.76 0.74 0.19
C SER A 3 -5.44 1.48 -0.05
N GLN A 4 -5.52 2.80 -0.18
CA GLN A 4 -4.36 3.68 -0.11
C GLN A 4 -4.03 3.92 1.39
N CYS A 5 -2.77 4.14 1.69
CA CYS A 5 -2.20 3.87 3.01
C CYS A 5 -2.25 5.08 3.95
N LEU A 6 -2.63 4.94 5.23
CA LEU A 6 -2.59 6.06 6.19
C LEU A 6 -2.22 5.60 7.60
N PHE A 7 -1.52 6.50 8.30
CA PHE A 7 -1.22 6.48 9.73
C PHE A 7 -2.49 6.87 10.53
N SER A 8 -2.93 6.03 11.48
CA SER A 8 -4.18 6.25 12.23
C SER A 8 -3.95 6.95 13.57
N HIS A 9 -4.60 8.12 13.79
CA HIS A 9 -4.99 8.58 15.13
C HIS A 9 -6.44 9.11 15.14
N PHE A 10 -7.28 8.33 15.82
CA PHE A 10 -8.58 8.61 16.46
C PHE A 10 -9.39 9.87 16.09
N PHE A 11 -10.65 9.64 15.68
CA PHE A 11 -11.78 10.44 16.19
C PHE A 11 -13.03 9.58 16.40
N ARG A 12 -13.50 9.50 17.65
CA ARG A 12 -14.86 9.06 18.01
C ARG A 12 -15.67 10.33 18.30
N LEU A 13 -16.94 10.39 17.88
CA LEU A 13 -18.11 10.72 18.72
C LEU A 13 -19.44 10.84 17.91
N LEU A 14 -20.46 10.16 18.47
CA LEU A 14 -21.93 10.31 18.50
C LEU A 14 -22.84 10.48 17.23
N THR A 15 -23.56 9.37 16.95
CA THR A 15 -25.03 9.18 16.70
C THR A 15 -25.93 10.24 16.05
N ALA A 16 -26.63 9.87 14.96
CA ALA A 16 -28.09 10.04 14.76
C ALA A 16 -28.61 9.19 13.57
N LEU A 17 -29.86 8.71 13.66
CA LEU A 17 -30.57 7.84 12.70
C LEU A 17 -30.71 8.47 11.30
N THR A 18 -29.99 7.97 10.31
CA THR A 18 -30.19 8.27 8.88
C THR A 18 -29.87 7.03 8.04
N PHE A 19 -30.63 6.81 6.98
CA PHE A 19 -30.43 5.76 5.96
C PHE A 19 -28.95 5.41 5.79
N PHE A 20 -28.58 4.14 6.06
CA PHE A 20 -27.21 3.64 5.93
C PHE A 20 -26.80 3.59 4.46
N PHE A 21 -26.53 4.74 3.86
CA PHE A 21 -25.49 4.78 2.84
C PHE A 21 -24.21 4.43 3.58
N VAL A 22 -23.74 3.19 3.40
CA VAL A 22 -22.39 2.82 3.79
C VAL A 22 -21.47 3.67 2.92
N VAL A 23 -21.11 4.85 3.42
CA VAL A 23 -20.08 5.68 2.81
C VAL A 23 -18.77 4.94 3.07
N SER A 24 -18.33 4.21 2.05
CA SER A 24 -16.99 3.65 2.00
C SER A 24 -16.01 4.80 1.80
N ALA A 25 -15.53 5.39 2.89
CA ALA A 25 -14.47 6.39 2.80
C ALA A 25 -13.18 5.71 2.30
N LEU A 26 -12.67 6.20 1.17
CA LEU A 26 -11.34 5.85 0.66
C LEU A 26 -10.34 6.77 1.38
N GLU A 27 -9.57 6.21 2.31
CA GLU A 27 -8.44 6.94 2.92
C GLU A 27 -7.25 6.91 1.98
N GLN A 28 -6.59 8.06 1.78
CA GLN A 28 -5.45 8.23 0.87
C GLN A 28 -4.23 8.73 1.65
N SER A 29 -3.06 8.13 1.43
CA SER A 29 -1.78 8.71 1.88
C SER A 29 -1.57 10.08 1.26
N PRO A 30 -0.85 11.00 1.92
CA PRO A 30 -0.38 12.19 1.25
C PRO A 30 0.51 11.83 0.05
N ASP A 31 0.44 12.65 -1.00
CA ASP A 31 1.37 12.54 -2.13
C ASP A 31 2.81 12.74 -1.64
N MET A 32 3.73 11.95 -2.19
CA MET A 32 5.13 11.99 -1.83
C MET A 32 5.98 12.33 -3.05
N VAL A 33 6.90 13.28 -2.87
CA VAL A 33 7.89 13.64 -3.89
C VAL A 33 9.27 13.27 -3.34
N ILE A 34 9.97 12.41 -4.06
CA ILE A 34 11.34 11.97 -3.75
C ILE A 34 12.27 12.37 -4.89
N LYS A 35 13.56 12.57 -4.60
CA LYS A 35 14.56 12.78 -5.65
C LYS A 35 15.00 11.43 -6.21
N GLU A 36 15.30 11.39 -7.50
CA GLU A 36 15.92 10.21 -8.11
C GLU A 36 17.19 9.78 -7.35
N GLY A 37 17.40 8.48 -7.27
CA GLY A 37 18.49 7.84 -6.53
C GLY A 37 18.29 7.74 -5.02
N GLN A 38 17.24 8.36 -4.45
CA GLN A 38 16.91 8.16 -3.04
C GLN A 38 16.13 6.87 -2.83
N SER A 39 16.40 6.18 -1.72
CA SER A 39 15.56 5.08 -1.27
C SER A 39 14.43 5.60 -0.39
N VAL A 40 13.26 4.96 -0.45
CA VAL A 40 12.10 5.33 0.35
C VAL A 40 11.33 4.11 0.84
N ASN A 41 10.67 4.24 1.99
CA ASN A 41 9.78 3.24 2.55
C ASN A 41 8.33 3.75 2.49
N LEU A 42 7.48 2.98 1.82
CA LEU A 42 6.04 3.14 1.84
C LEU A 42 5.47 2.25 2.94
N GLU A 43 4.99 2.87 4.01
CA GLU A 43 4.35 2.15 5.12
C GLU A 43 2.84 2.18 4.96
N CYS A 44 2.24 1.00 5.09
CA CYS A 44 0.80 0.87 4.96
C CYS A 44 0.23 -0.12 5.95
N SER A 45 -0.93 0.23 6.51
CA SER A 45 -1.74 -0.68 7.28
C SER A 45 -3.12 -0.83 6.65
N LYS A 46 -3.62 -2.05 6.55
CA LYS A 46 -5.03 -2.29 6.22
C LYS A 46 -5.90 -2.07 7.45
N LYS A 47 -7.20 -1.86 7.23
CA LYS A 47 -8.18 -1.96 8.31
C LYS A 47 -8.17 -3.40 8.83
N LYS A 48 -8.24 -3.57 10.14
CA LYS A 48 -8.32 -4.87 10.82
C LYS A 48 -9.22 -5.82 10.05
N SER A 49 -8.63 -6.88 9.53
CA SER A 49 -9.35 -7.89 8.76
C SER A 49 -8.79 -9.28 9.07
N SER A 50 -9.60 -10.31 8.84
CA SER A 50 -9.17 -11.71 9.00
C SER A 50 -8.32 -12.20 7.82
N TYR A 51 -8.10 -11.36 6.80
CA TYR A 51 -7.28 -11.75 5.65
C TYR A 51 -5.83 -11.92 6.10
N LEU A 52 -5.24 -13.06 5.77
CA LEU A 52 -3.86 -13.37 6.13
C LEU A 52 -2.86 -12.90 5.06
N TYR A 53 -3.38 -12.45 3.92
CA TYR A 53 -2.59 -12.02 2.77
C TYR A 53 -2.54 -10.49 2.69
N MET A 54 -1.45 -9.99 2.14
CA MET A 54 -1.27 -8.60 1.74
C MET A 54 -0.49 -8.55 0.44
N TYR A 55 -0.82 -7.57 -0.40
CA TYR A 55 -0.24 -7.40 -1.72
C TYR A 55 0.11 -5.95 -1.96
N TRP A 56 1.30 -5.68 -2.48
CA TRP A 56 1.61 -4.36 -3.04
C TRP A 56 1.38 -4.35 -4.53
N TYR A 57 0.64 -3.35 -4.98
CA TYR A 57 0.45 -3.05 -6.39
C TYR A 57 0.95 -1.65 -6.71
N MET A 58 1.41 -1.46 -7.94
CA MET A 58 1.76 -0.15 -8.50
C MET A 58 1.00 0.09 -9.79
N LEU A 59 0.41 1.27 -9.91
CA LEU A 59 -0.10 1.82 -11.16
C LEU A 59 0.84 2.96 -11.61
N PRO A 60 1.69 2.74 -12.63
CA PRO A 60 2.57 3.77 -13.14
C PRO A 60 1.81 5.02 -13.62
N SER A 61 2.39 6.20 -13.45
CA SER A 61 1.78 7.47 -13.91
C SER A 61 1.74 7.62 -15.44
N GLN A 62 2.38 6.73 -16.18
CA GLN A 62 2.38 6.71 -17.64
C GLN A 62 0.97 6.40 -18.19
N LYS A 63 0.60 6.99 -19.34
CA LYS A 63 -0.70 6.73 -19.99
C LYS A 63 -0.80 5.26 -20.41
N ASN A 64 -2.01 4.69 -20.29
CA ASN A 64 -2.33 3.30 -20.64
C ASN A 64 -1.50 2.26 -19.85
N SER A 65 -1.05 2.61 -18.64
CA SER A 65 -0.41 1.67 -17.73
C SER A 65 -1.43 0.69 -17.13
N SER A 66 -0.96 -0.50 -16.78
CA SER A 66 -1.73 -1.50 -16.04
C SER A 66 -1.24 -1.61 -14.60
N LEU A 67 -2.15 -2.01 -13.72
CA LEU A 67 -1.81 -2.35 -12.34
C LEU A 67 -0.86 -3.54 -12.33
N THR A 68 0.28 -3.39 -11.66
CA THR A 68 1.32 -4.42 -11.57
C THR A 68 1.47 -4.86 -10.12
N GLN A 69 1.45 -6.16 -9.88
CA GLN A 69 1.76 -6.72 -8.55
C GLN A 69 3.27 -6.66 -8.34
N LEU A 70 3.70 -6.14 -7.20
CA LEU A 70 5.11 -6.06 -6.81
C LEU A 70 5.45 -7.06 -5.72
N VAL A 71 4.53 -7.27 -4.77
CA VAL A 71 4.77 -8.10 -3.59
C VAL A 71 3.54 -8.94 -3.28
N TYR A 72 3.79 -10.18 -2.89
CA TYR A 72 2.87 -11.06 -2.21
C TYR A 72 3.39 -11.35 -0.80
N ALA A 73 2.53 -11.24 0.22
CA ALA A 73 2.89 -11.55 1.58
C ALA A 73 1.79 -12.35 2.28
N TYR A 74 2.20 -13.32 3.09
CA TYR A 74 1.32 -14.14 3.92
C TYR A 74 1.76 -14.06 5.38
N GLN A 75 0.79 -13.96 6.29
CA GLN A 75 1.05 -13.81 7.71
C GLN A 75 1.82 -15.04 8.25
N GLY A 76 2.98 -14.77 8.88
CA GLY A 76 3.86 -15.82 9.41
C GLY A 76 4.84 -16.40 8.39
N ALA A 77 4.85 -15.92 7.14
CA ALA A 77 5.84 -16.24 6.13
C ALA A 77 6.62 -14.98 5.71
N LYS A 78 7.72 -15.19 5.00
CA LYS A 78 8.47 -14.09 4.40
C LYS A 78 7.67 -13.48 3.25
N ALA A 79 7.70 -12.15 3.12
CA ALA A 79 7.16 -11.50 1.95
C ALA A 79 7.98 -11.86 0.69
N GLU A 80 7.28 -12.11 -0.40
CA GLU A 80 7.83 -12.48 -1.70
C GLU A 80 7.68 -11.31 -2.66
N VAL A 81 8.79 -10.82 -3.19
CA VAL A 81 8.81 -9.82 -4.26
C VAL A 81 8.67 -10.56 -5.58
N GLU A 82 7.81 -10.07 -6.47
CA GLU A 82 7.57 -10.67 -7.78
C GLU A 82 8.85 -10.71 -8.63
N LYS A 83 8.95 -11.72 -9.50
CA LYS A 83 10.14 -11.91 -10.33
C LYS A 83 10.40 -10.72 -11.24
N GLY A 84 11.63 -10.23 -11.23
CA GLY A 84 12.06 -9.05 -11.98
C GLY A 84 12.04 -7.76 -11.18
N PHE A 85 11.56 -7.78 -9.94
CA PHE A 85 11.47 -6.61 -9.05
C PHE A 85 12.39 -6.70 -7.83
N GLU A 86 13.00 -7.86 -7.53
CA GLU A 86 13.68 -8.16 -6.26
C GLU A 86 14.96 -7.32 -6.02
N GLY A 87 15.57 -6.78 -7.08
CA GLY A 87 16.75 -5.91 -6.99
C GLY A 87 16.42 -4.45 -6.66
N HIS A 88 15.17 -4.04 -6.90
CA HIS A 88 14.73 -2.65 -6.82
C HIS A 88 13.72 -2.43 -5.69
N PHE A 89 12.80 -3.39 -5.53
CA PHE A 89 11.79 -3.39 -4.48
C PHE A 89 12.13 -4.43 -3.42
N LYS A 90 11.87 -4.07 -2.16
CA LYS A 90 11.90 -4.99 -1.02
C LYS A 90 10.62 -4.86 -0.23
N SER A 91 10.27 -5.90 0.52
CA SER A 91 9.15 -5.84 1.45
C SER A 91 9.54 -6.32 2.82
N SER A 92 8.93 -5.72 3.84
CA SER A 92 8.90 -6.34 5.16
C SER A 92 7.95 -7.54 5.15
N ASP A 93 8.12 -8.43 6.13
CA ASP A 93 7.07 -9.37 6.51
C ASP A 93 5.88 -8.63 7.12
N ILE A 94 4.71 -9.27 7.14
CA ILE A 94 3.50 -8.70 7.73
C ILE A 94 3.68 -8.56 9.26
N LYS A 95 3.47 -7.36 9.78
CA LYS A 95 3.49 -7.04 11.22
C LYS A 95 2.11 -6.52 11.64
N GLY A 96 1.29 -7.40 12.19
CA GLY A 96 -0.11 -7.07 12.52
C GLY A 96 -0.90 -6.81 11.24
N ASP A 97 -1.43 -5.60 11.11
CA ASP A 97 -2.16 -5.15 9.91
C ASP A 97 -1.28 -4.37 8.92
N SER A 98 0.03 -4.30 9.17
CA SER A 98 0.96 -3.46 8.42
C SER A 98 2.00 -4.24 7.61
N ILE A 99 2.39 -3.66 6.49
CA ILE A 99 3.50 -4.11 5.64
C ILE A 99 4.17 -2.88 5.01
N THR A 100 5.47 -2.96 4.82
CA THR A 100 6.28 -1.88 4.25
C THR A 100 6.83 -2.31 2.90
N LEU A 101 6.67 -1.46 1.87
CA LEU A 101 7.38 -1.58 0.60
C LEU A 101 8.56 -0.61 0.59
N SER A 102 9.75 -1.10 0.34
CA SER A 102 10.95 -0.28 0.15
C SER A 102 11.28 -0.19 -1.33
N ILE A 103 11.51 1.02 -1.82
CA ILE A 103 12.01 1.31 -3.16
C ILE A 103 13.45 1.75 -3.00
N GLU A 104 14.40 1.04 -3.60
CA GLU A 104 15.83 1.34 -3.51
C GLU A 104 16.27 2.17 -4.71
N HIS A 105 16.99 3.26 -4.52
CA HIS A 105 17.50 4.09 -5.63
C HIS A 105 16.41 4.47 -6.67
N ALA A 106 15.38 5.19 -6.22
CA ALA A 106 14.20 5.49 -7.04
C ALA A 106 14.53 6.13 -8.40
N PHE A 107 13.80 5.70 -9.44
CA PHE A 107 13.86 6.21 -10.80
C PHE A 107 12.57 6.96 -11.15
N LEU A 108 12.60 7.83 -12.17
CA LEU A 108 11.38 8.45 -12.71
C LEU A 108 10.27 7.44 -13.05
N ASN A 109 10.64 6.24 -13.49
CA ASN A 109 9.69 5.18 -13.84
C ASN A 109 8.95 4.57 -12.63
N ASP A 110 9.42 4.82 -11.41
CA ASP A 110 8.74 4.45 -10.16
C ASP A 110 7.60 5.43 -9.82
N SER A 111 7.46 6.52 -10.58
CA SER A 111 6.35 7.45 -10.40
C SER A 111 5.02 6.74 -10.69
N GLY A 112 4.16 6.69 -9.69
CA GLY A 112 2.90 5.99 -9.77
C GLY A 112 2.13 6.03 -8.46
N THR A 113 0.93 5.46 -8.48
CA THR A 113 0.15 5.23 -7.28
C THR A 113 0.41 3.81 -6.78
N TYR A 114 0.78 3.70 -5.52
CA TYR A 114 0.99 2.42 -4.85
C TYR A 114 -0.24 2.06 -4.01
N TYR A 115 -0.65 0.81 -4.07
CA TYR A 115 -1.84 0.31 -3.41
C TYR A 115 -1.54 -0.92 -2.57
N LEU A 116 -2.15 -0.99 -1.38
CA LEU A 116 -2.18 -2.20 -0.58
C LEU A 116 -3.50 -2.95 -0.82
N GLY A 117 -3.40 -4.21 -1.22
CA GLY A 117 -4.51 -5.16 -1.30
C GLY A 117 -4.45 -6.18 -0.14
N SER A 118 -5.61 -6.71 0.25
CA SER A 118 -5.74 -7.81 1.22
C SER A 118 -6.97 -8.65 0.94
#